data_AF-A0A9Q7UB52-F1
#
_entry.id   AF-A0A9Q7UB52-F1
#
_cell.length_a   1.000
_cell.length_b   1.000
_cell.length_c   1.000
_cell.angle_alpha   90.00
_cell.angle_beta   90.00
_cell.angle_gamma   90.00
#
_symmetry.space_group_name_H-M   'P 1'
#
loop_
_entity.id
_entity.type
_entity.pdbx_description
1 polymer ?
#
loop_
_entity_poly.entity_id
_entity_poly.type
_entity_poly.pdbx_seq_one_letter_code
_entity_poly.pdbx_strand_id
1 'polypeptide(L)'
;MSSLDKTKIDYSVYLVTGRELLPPGVDYYESLDRCLSAGNVTVVQIREKNAETNEFLEIAQKSLAICDKYNVPMLINDNLSVCLSLPERVGLHIGQEDIPVTDARQILGEKRLLGISVKNLEQAKKAKEEGAADYAGVGPCYGTQSKARITEDKVIGCSGAQAVVAELNKGGGKRMPCVLIGGLNQKTAARTLFGATSEVNAPDGIAVISAIVGRVDSDKAAQELADIVRAYKAGLKASIASSPAQGVTSAFALPFSTKKDAEWYKTQAAELLAFHREGGHGPSLIQTITSHVSSTMSANLALAFSSSPIMSHEAAEAADLSLAVGALVLNIGTISPASREGMYVAGTSANRNLKPVVLDPVGGGATQFRKDVVRGILNHTQVTLLKGNAAELASIAGKSDQVQSRGVDSGAGQLKDPIGLVKGLARKERCLVLLSGKKDYLTDGETVITSDNGHPLLGAITGSGCALGVTVGAGLAAAFNLAKTQQEKVESLGNTLVAHGKVDLLVGALTGLLAMTIASEKAAVREDVKGPGTFIPALQDELAAVSADDIKKFAKIEVVSS
;
A
#
# COMPACT_ATOMS: atom_id res chain seq x y z
N MET A 1 20.62 22.34 28.92
CA MET A 1 20.73 22.32 27.44
C MET A 1 20.31 23.67 26.90
N SER A 2 21.10 24.23 25.98
CA SER A 2 20.73 25.38 25.14
C SER A 2 19.45 25.09 24.34
N SER A 3 18.87 26.13 23.72
CA SER A 3 17.70 25.99 22.83
C SER A 3 17.85 24.84 21.83
N LEU A 4 16.76 24.11 21.58
CA LEU A 4 16.70 22.95 20.69
C LEU A 4 17.03 23.36 19.23
N ASP A 5 17.96 22.68 18.57
CA ASP A 5 18.22 22.88 17.13
C ASP A 5 17.13 22.17 16.32
N LYS A 6 16.12 22.95 15.92
CA LYS A 6 14.94 22.48 15.18
C LYS A 6 15.28 21.77 13.87
N THR A 7 16.45 22.04 13.28
CA THR A 7 16.86 21.45 12.00
C THR A 7 17.41 20.03 12.14
N LYS A 8 17.73 19.60 13.36
CA LYS A 8 18.36 18.30 13.67
C LYS A 8 17.42 17.32 14.37
N ILE A 9 16.13 17.64 14.48
CA ILE A 9 15.17 16.76 15.13
C ILE A 9 14.94 15.51 14.29
N ASP A 10 15.22 14.36 14.86
CA ASP A 10 14.89 13.08 14.25
C ASP A 10 13.46 12.68 14.59
N TYR A 11 12.57 12.76 13.61
CA TYR A 11 11.17 12.38 13.75
C TYR A 11 10.90 10.89 13.48
N SER A 12 11.94 10.03 13.42
CA SER A 12 11.82 8.59 13.09
C SER A 12 10.70 7.89 13.85
N VAL A 13 10.79 7.88 15.19
CA VAL A 13 9.79 7.26 16.06
C VAL A 13 9.40 8.25 17.13
N TYR A 14 8.22 8.82 16.95
CA TYR A 14 7.64 9.80 17.83
C TYR A 14 6.63 9.12 18.76
N LEU A 15 6.99 8.98 20.03
CA LEU A 15 6.10 8.46 21.06
C LEU A 15 5.16 9.56 21.56
N VAL A 16 3.86 9.31 21.48
CA VAL A 16 2.84 10.09 22.17
C VAL A 16 2.34 9.27 23.36
N THR A 17 2.38 9.85 24.57
CA THR A 17 2.02 9.10 25.78
C THR A 17 0.51 8.89 25.88
N GLY A 18 0.13 7.91 26.70
CA GLY A 18 -1.27 7.65 27.07
C GLY A 18 -1.32 6.73 28.28
N ARG A 19 -1.27 7.31 29.49
CA ARG A 19 -1.25 6.56 30.76
C ARG A 19 -2.44 5.60 30.89
N GLU A 20 -3.58 5.98 30.31
CA GLU A 20 -4.81 5.19 30.28
C GLU A 20 -4.69 3.88 29.46
N LEU A 21 -3.62 3.73 28.68
CA LEU A 21 -3.37 2.57 27.82
C LEU A 21 -2.30 1.63 28.36
N LEU A 22 -1.70 1.94 29.51
CA LEU A 22 -0.68 1.10 30.11
C LEU A 22 -1.26 -0.27 30.51
N PRO A 23 -0.53 -1.37 30.30
CA PRO A 23 -0.93 -2.67 30.79
C PRO A 23 -1.05 -2.68 32.33
N PRO A 24 -1.90 -3.55 32.91
CA PRO A 24 -1.99 -3.71 34.36
C PRO A 24 -0.61 -4.00 34.98
N GLY A 25 -0.28 -3.27 36.04
CA GLY A 25 0.97 -3.44 36.79
C GLY A 25 2.22 -2.80 36.16
N VAL A 26 2.09 -2.07 35.04
CA VAL A 26 3.19 -1.32 34.43
C VAL A 26 3.18 0.12 34.93
N ASP A 27 4.27 0.57 35.54
CA ASP A 27 4.45 1.98 35.91
C ASP A 27 4.76 2.85 34.68
N TYR A 28 4.19 4.05 34.66
CA TYR A 28 4.33 4.99 33.56
C TYR A 28 5.78 5.46 33.36
N TYR A 29 6.48 5.82 34.44
CA TYR A 29 7.83 6.35 34.37
C TYR A 29 8.84 5.25 34.06
N GLU A 30 8.66 4.07 34.64
CA GLU A 30 9.48 2.89 34.29
C GLU A 30 9.29 2.51 32.81
N SER A 31 8.04 2.49 32.32
CA SER A 31 7.76 2.24 30.91
C SER A 31 8.40 3.30 30.01
N LEU A 32 8.34 4.58 30.39
CA LEU A 32 8.95 5.66 29.62
C LEU A 32 10.48 5.54 29.60
N ASP A 33 11.13 5.33 30.76
CA ASP A 33 12.59 5.16 30.85
C ASP A 33 13.06 3.98 30.00
N ARG A 34 12.35 2.84 30.08
CA ARG A 34 12.62 1.63 29.29
C ARG A 34 12.46 1.85 27.78
N CYS A 35 11.45 2.62 27.35
CA CYS A 35 11.28 2.97 25.93
C CYS A 35 12.46 3.77 25.37
N LEU A 36 13.00 4.69 26.17
CA LEU A 36 14.03 5.62 25.73
C LEU A 36 15.44 5.03 25.83
N SER A 37 15.66 4.04 26.70
CA SER A 37 17.00 3.52 27.01
C SER A 37 17.75 2.91 25.81
N ALA A 38 17.02 2.39 24.83
CA ALA A 38 17.59 1.80 23.62
C ALA A 38 17.80 2.81 22.47
N GLY A 39 17.39 4.07 22.63
CA GLY A 39 17.52 5.11 21.60
C GLY A 39 16.61 4.92 20.38
N ASN A 40 15.58 4.06 20.49
CA ASN A 40 14.65 3.78 19.40
C ASN A 40 13.53 4.83 19.28
N VAL A 41 13.15 5.45 20.39
CA VAL A 41 12.20 6.59 20.41
C VAL A 41 13.01 7.88 20.33
N THR A 42 12.69 8.72 19.35
CA THR A 42 13.50 9.89 19.00
C THR A 42 12.80 11.21 19.34
N VAL A 43 11.50 11.19 19.62
CA VAL A 43 10.71 12.32 20.14
C VAL A 43 9.66 11.81 21.11
N VAL A 44 9.37 12.55 22.18
CA VAL A 44 8.28 12.25 23.12
C VAL A 44 7.30 13.42 23.22
N GLN A 45 6.01 13.12 23.19
CA GLN A 45 4.94 14.08 23.50
C GLN A 45 4.15 13.58 24.70
N ILE A 46 4.10 14.40 25.74
CA ILE A 46 3.30 14.12 26.93
C ILE A 46 1.88 14.59 26.66
N ARG A 47 0.94 13.65 26.79
CA ARG A 47 -0.48 13.84 26.58
C ARG A 47 -1.27 13.35 27.79
N GLU A 48 -1.82 14.30 28.54
CA GLU A 48 -2.76 14.05 29.63
C GLU A 48 -4.07 14.77 29.31
N LYS A 49 -5.17 14.01 29.16
CA LYS A 49 -6.50 14.58 28.84
C LYS A 49 -7.39 14.78 30.05
N ASN A 50 -7.16 13.99 31.09
CA ASN A 50 -8.04 13.91 32.26
C ASN A 50 -7.35 14.43 33.53
N ALA A 51 -6.06 14.78 33.44
CA ALA A 51 -5.30 15.32 34.55
C ALA A 51 -5.56 16.82 34.69
N GLU A 52 -5.66 17.28 35.93
CA GLU A 52 -5.69 18.71 36.23
C GLU A 52 -4.34 19.37 35.86
N THR A 53 -4.35 20.67 35.60
CA THR A 53 -3.16 21.39 35.10
C THR A 53 -1.92 21.19 35.98
N ASN A 54 -2.08 21.19 37.31
CA ASN A 54 -0.97 20.98 38.24
C ASN A 54 -0.43 19.55 38.20
N GLU A 55 -1.32 18.55 38.16
CA GLU A 55 -0.92 17.14 38.02
C GLU A 55 -0.20 16.93 36.68
N PHE A 56 -0.71 17.51 35.60
CA PHE A 56 -0.06 17.45 34.29
C PHE A 56 1.33 18.09 34.32
N LEU A 57 1.50 19.24 34.97
CA LEU A 57 2.82 19.87 35.12
C LEU A 57 3.79 18.97 35.90
N GLU A 58 3.36 18.36 37.00
CA GLU A 58 4.20 17.43 37.77
C GLU A 58 4.61 16.20 36.93
N ILE A 59 3.67 15.64 36.17
CA ILE A 59 3.93 14.53 35.26
C ILE A 59 4.95 14.94 34.21
N ALA A 60 4.74 16.09 33.58
CA ALA A 60 5.62 16.61 32.55
C ALA A 60 7.03 16.89 33.07
N GLN A 61 7.19 17.41 34.29
CA GLN A 61 8.50 17.63 34.90
C GLN A 61 9.26 16.33 35.15
N LYS A 62 8.58 15.30 35.68
CA LYS A 62 9.19 13.98 35.90
C LYS A 62 9.55 13.30 34.58
N SER A 63 8.66 13.37 33.58
CA SER A 63 8.93 12.84 32.24
C SER A 63 10.06 13.59 31.52
N LEU A 64 10.18 14.91 31.73
CA LEU A 64 11.29 15.71 31.19
C LEU A 64 12.63 15.24 31.73
N ALA A 65 12.73 14.90 33.02
CA ALA A 65 13.97 14.37 33.60
C ALA A 65 14.41 13.06 32.91
N ILE A 66 13.46 12.20 32.57
CA ILE A 66 13.72 10.94 31.83
C ILE A 66 14.12 11.26 30.38
N CYS A 67 13.43 12.18 29.71
CA CYS A 67 13.78 12.58 28.34
C CYS A 67 15.18 13.22 28.27
N ASP A 68 15.52 14.07 29.24
CA ASP A 68 16.84 14.72 29.34
C ASP A 68 17.97 13.70 29.55
N LYS A 69 17.73 12.64 30.34
CA LYS A 69 18.70 11.53 30.56
C LYS A 69 19.15 10.90 29.24
N TYR A 70 18.27 10.84 28.24
CA TYR A 70 18.54 10.22 26.94
C TYR A 70 18.67 11.22 25.79
N ASN A 71 18.68 12.52 26.08
CA ASN A 71 18.73 13.60 25.09
C ASN A 71 17.60 13.51 24.04
N VAL A 72 16.39 13.12 24.48
CA VAL A 72 15.21 13.01 23.62
C VAL A 72 14.38 14.28 23.74
N PRO A 73 14.05 14.98 22.63
CA PRO A 73 13.17 16.14 22.64
C PRO A 73 11.78 15.80 23.21
N MET A 74 11.26 16.69 24.06
CA MET A 74 9.94 16.55 24.68
C MET A 74 8.99 17.67 24.21
N LEU A 75 7.73 17.32 23.96
CA LEU A 75 6.64 18.23 23.68
C LEU A 75 5.47 18.03 24.65
N ILE A 76 4.66 19.08 24.81
CA ILE A 76 3.36 19.02 25.47
C ILE A 76 2.25 19.00 24.43
N ASN A 77 1.25 18.17 24.63
CA ASN A 77 0.04 18.12 23.81
C ASN A 77 -0.99 19.17 24.29
N ASP A 78 -1.42 20.03 23.37
CA ASP A 78 -2.54 21.00 23.43
C ASP A 78 -2.43 22.09 24.54
N ASN A 79 -1.88 21.79 25.71
CA ASN A 79 -1.86 22.67 26.88
C ASN A 79 -0.68 23.66 26.83
N LEU A 80 -0.94 24.86 26.29
CA LEU A 80 0.02 25.96 26.19
C LEU A 80 0.57 26.40 27.55
N SER A 81 -0.28 26.47 28.59
CA SER A 81 0.12 26.92 29.92
C SER A 81 1.17 25.99 30.55
N VAL A 82 0.94 24.68 30.51
CA VAL A 82 1.93 23.68 30.99
C VAL A 82 3.23 23.78 30.21
N CYS A 83 3.17 23.95 28.89
CA CYS A 83 4.37 24.12 28.06
C CYS A 83 5.20 25.36 28.47
N LEU A 84 4.53 26.49 28.70
CA LEU A 84 5.18 27.74 29.14
C LEU A 84 5.80 27.65 30.54
N SER A 85 5.24 26.82 31.42
CA SER A 85 5.79 26.53 32.74
C SER A 85 7.04 25.64 32.73
N LEU A 86 7.40 25.06 31.57
CA LEU A 86 8.58 24.21 31.39
C LEU A 86 9.71 24.97 30.67
N PRO A 87 10.97 24.49 30.74
CA PRO A 87 12.09 25.14 30.05
C PRO A 87 11.89 25.29 28.54
N GLU A 88 12.51 26.31 27.92
CA GLU A 88 12.37 26.67 26.49
C GLU A 88 12.70 25.54 25.49
N ARG A 89 13.40 24.48 25.92
CA ARG A 89 13.65 23.29 25.08
C ARG A 89 12.41 22.40 24.90
N VAL A 90 11.37 22.57 25.72
CA VAL A 90 10.11 21.83 25.61
C VAL A 90 9.21 22.49 24.57
N GLY A 91 8.77 21.69 23.61
CA GLY A 91 7.89 22.12 22.52
C GLY A 91 6.40 22.00 22.85
N LEU A 92 5.57 22.49 21.93
CA LEU A 92 4.11 22.33 21.96
C LEU A 92 3.67 21.64 20.66
N HIS A 93 2.65 20.80 20.75
CA HIS A 93 1.92 20.35 19.57
C HIS A 93 0.43 20.57 19.82
N ILE A 94 -0.25 21.14 18.82
CA ILE A 94 -1.66 21.52 18.90
C ILE A 94 -2.48 20.85 17.78
N GLY A 95 -3.74 20.64 18.08
CA GLY A 95 -4.79 20.27 17.16
C GLY A 95 -5.37 21.47 16.40
N GLN A 96 -6.39 21.17 15.58
CA GLN A 96 -7.11 22.16 14.76
C GLN A 96 -8.20 22.92 15.52
N GLU A 97 -8.59 22.41 16.69
CA GLU A 97 -9.64 22.97 17.56
C GLU A 97 -9.04 23.78 18.73
N ASP A 98 -7.71 23.79 18.85
CA ASP A 98 -6.98 24.54 19.87
C ASP A 98 -6.73 25.98 19.41
N ILE A 99 -5.90 26.71 20.17
CA ILE A 99 -5.45 28.06 19.80
C ILE A 99 -4.87 28.07 18.37
N PRO A 100 -5.16 29.11 17.56
CA PRO A 100 -4.57 29.24 16.23
C PRO A 100 -3.04 29.15 16.26
N VAL A 101 -2.46 28.44 15.30
CA VAL A 101 -1.01 28.15 15.27
C VAL A 101 -0.15 29.41 15.19
N THR A 102 -0.64 30.46 14.52
CA THR A 102 0.00 31.78 14.45
C THR A 102 0.07 32.44 15.83
N ASP A 103 -0.99 32.34 16.62
CA ASP A 103 -1.09 32.95 17.94
C ASP A 103 -0.23 32.16 18.93
N ALA A 104 -0.26 30.83 18.85
CA ALA A 104 0.64 29.96 19.59
C ALA A 104 2.11 30.30 19.30
N ARG A 105 2.47 30.53 18.03
CA ARG A 105 3.84 30.94 17.66
C ARG A 105 4.22 32.29 18.28
N GLN A 106 3.32 33.28 18.24
CA GLN A 106 3.58 34.59 18.85
C GLN A 106 3.86 34.48 20.36
N ILE A 107 3.12 33.62 21.07
CA ILE A 107 3.28 33.42 22.52
C ILE A 107 4.54 32.61 22.85
N LEU A 108 4.81 31.54 22.10
CA LEU A 108 5.95 30.64 22.35
C LEU A 108 7.30 31.22 21.90
N GLY A 109 7.28 32.18 20.98
CA GLY A 109 8.46 32.69 20.29
C GLY A 109 9.07 31.71 19.30
N GLU A 110 10.19 32.11 18.69
CA GLU A 110 10.83 31.39 17.60
C GLU A 110 11.65 30.17 18.01
N LYS A 111 11.97 30.03 19.30
CA LYS A 111 12.90 29.00 19.78
C LYS A 111 12.22 27.67 20.12
N ARG A 112 11.01 27.71 20.66
CA ARG A 112 10.25 26.49 20.99
C ARG A 112 9.78 25.78 19.73
N LEU A 113 9.85 24.45 19.76
CA LEU A 113 9.31 23.60 18.69
C LEU A 113 7.77 23.65 18.74
N LEU A 114 7.13 23.88 17.60
CA LEU A 114 5.66 23.89 17.46
C LEU A 114 5.22 22.91 16.37
N GLY A 115 4.36 21.96 16.75
CA GLY A 115 3.71 21.04 15.83
C GLY A 115 2.23 21.36 15.61
N ILE A 116 1.71 21.03 14.43
CA ILE A 116 0.28 21.13 14.10
C ILE A 116 -0.26 19.82 13.56
N SER A 117 -1.45 19.41 13.99
CA SER A 117 -2.17 18.28 13.38
C SER A 117 -2.78 18.68 12.04
N VAL A 118 -2.60 17.89 10.98
CA VAL A 118 -3.15 18.12 9.62
C VAL A 118 -3.93 16.89 9.17
N LYS A 119 -5.21 17.09 8.82
CA LYS A 119 -6.16 16.02 8.49
C LYS A 119 -6.67 16.06 7.05
N ASN A 120 -6.37 17.10 6.28
CA ASN A 120 -6.81 17.21 4.89
C ASN A 120 -5.95 18.21 4.11
N LEU A 121 -6.22 18.31 2.81
CA LEU A 121 -5.46 19.15 1.88
C LEU A 121 -5.59 20.65 2.19
N GLU A 122 -6.75 21.11 2.64
CA GLU A 122 -6.98 22.53 2.98
C GLU A 122 -6.16 22.95 4.19
N GLN A 123 -6.12 22.11 5.23
CA GLN A 123 -5.27 22.31 6.41
C GLN A 123 -3.79 22.26 6.05
N ALA A 124 -3.39 21.40 5.10
CA ALA A 124 -2.03 21.32 4.62
C ALA A 124 -1.57 22.62 3.95
N LYS A 125 -2.43 23.18 3.06
CA LYS A 125 -2.21 24.48 2.42
C LYS A 125 -2.08 25.59 3.45
N LYS A 126 -3.05 25.67 4.37
CA LYS A 126 -3.08 26.69 5.41
C LYS A 126 -1.83 26.64 6.30
N ALA A 127 -1.46 25.46 6.78
CA ALA A 127 -0.27 25.28 7.63
C ALA A 127 1.02 25.71 6.92
N LYS A 128 1.10 25.46 5.60
CA LYS A 128 2.21 25.91 4.78
C LYS A 128 2.21 27.43 4.57
N GLU A 129 1.08 28.01 4.20
CA GLU A 129 0.92 29.45 3.95
C GLU A 129 1.23 30.29 5.19
N GLU A 130 0.78 29.85 6.36
CA GLU A 130 1.03 30.54 7.63
C GLU A 130 2.49 30.40 8.09
N GLY A 131 3.17 29.30 7.75
CA GLY A 131 4.58 29.07 8.06
C GLY A 131 4.94 29.07 9.55
N ALA A 132 3.94 29.04 10.44
CA ALA A 132 4.12 29.19 11.89
C ALA A 132 4.54 27.89 12.58
N ALA A 133 4.15 26.73 12.04
CA ALA A 133 4.53 25.42 12.55
C ALA A 133 5.94 25.01 12.10
N ASP A 134 6.64 24.27 12.95
CA ASP A 134 7.94 23.68 12.62
C ASP A 134 7.81 22.29 12.00
N TYR A 135 6.72 21.57 12.27
CA TYR A 135 6.41 20.26 11.68
C TYR A 135 4.91 19.95 11.72
N ALA A 136 4.47 18.95 10.97
CA ALA A 136 3.07 18.52 10.93
C ALA A 136 2.88 17.05 11.36
N GLY A 137 1.80 16.78 12.11
CA GLY A 137 1.28 15.42 12.34
C GLY A 137 0.16 15.11 11.35
N VAL A 138 0.38 14.21 10.41
CA VAL A 138 -0.53 13.87 9.31
C VAL A 138 -1.36 12.64 9.66
N GLY A 139 -2.67 12.78 9.77
CA GLY A 139 -3.55 11.67 10.13
C GLY A 139 -4.98 12.10 10.46
N PRO A 140 -5.86 11.16 10.85
CA PRO A 140 -5.56 9.76 11.20
C PRO A 140 -5.45 8.84 9.98
N CYS A 141 -4.39 8.05 9.88
CA CYS A 141 -4.19 7.09 8.78
C CYS A 141 -5.09 5.85 8.86
N TYR A 142 -5.40 5.39 10.08
CA TYR A 142 -6.32 4.29 10.36
C TYR A 142 -7.26 4.63 11.53
N GLY A 143 -8.30 3.81 11.68
CA GLY A 143 -9.17 3.86 12.86
C GLY A 143 -8.36 3.61 14.13
N THR A 144 -8.71 4.28 15.22
CA THR A 144 -8.02 4.11 16.50
C THR A 144 -8.97 4.30 17.66
N GLN A 145 -8.75 3.54 18.72
CA GLN A 145 -9.46 3.69 20.00
C GLN A 145 -8.81 4.75 20.90
N SER A 146 -7.59 5.22 20.61
CA SER A 146 -6.81 6.14 21.46
C SER A 146 -7.26 7.61 21.41
N LYS A 147 -8.06 8.00 20.41
CA LYS A 147 -8.77 9.29 20.34
C LYS A 147 -10.24 8.95 20.09
N ALA A 148 -11.15 9.50 20.92
CA ALA A 148 -12.62 9.37 20.86
C ALA A 148 -13.12 8.60 19.61
N ARG A 149 -13.17 7.26 19.73
CA ARG A 149 -13.45 6.27 18.67
C ARG A 149 -13.44 6.87 17.25
N ILE A 150 -12.23 7.06 16.68
CA ILE A 150 -12.13 7.48 15.28
C ILE A 150 -12.63 6.31 14.42
N THR A 151 -13.81 6.50 13.84
CA THR A 151 -14.47 5.57 12.93
C THR A 151 -13.87 5.65 11.52
N GLU A 152 -14.04 4.60 10.71
CA GLU A 152 -13.44 4.47 9.37
C GLU A 152 -13.79 5.63 8.42
N ASP A 153 -14.92 6.32 8.63
CA ASP A 153 -15.32 7.50 7.84
C ASP A 153 -14.44 8.75 8.07
N LYS A 154 -13.63 8.77 9.14
CA LYS A 154 -12.76 9.90 9.49
C LYS A 154 -11.28 9.66 9.18
N VAL A 155 -10.94 8.49 8.62
CA VAL A 155 -9.56 8.14 8.28
C VAL A 155 -9.20 8.66 6.91
N ILE A 156 -8.00 9.22 6.76
CA ILE A 156 -7.52 9.70 5.46
C ILE A 156 -6.85 8.58 4.66
N GLY A 157 -6.42 7.51 5.33
CA GLY A 157 -5.69 6.41 4.70
C GLY A 157 -4.36 6.84 4.07
N CYS A 158 -3.74 5.92 3.35
CA CYS A 158 -2.48 6.13 2.64
C CYS A 158 -2.62 7.21 1.57
N SER A 159 -3.68 7.17 0.76
CA SER A 159 -3.88 8.10 -0.36
C SER A 159 -4.18 9.53 0.11
N GLY A 160 -4.99 9.70 1.16
CA GLY A 160 -5.23 11.01 1.76
C GLY A 160 -3.98 11.56 2.44
N ALA A 161 -3.23 10.71 3.16
CA ALA A 161 -1.95 11.09 3.74
C ALA A 161 -0.93 11.49 2.66
N GLN A 162 -0.88 10.78 1.53
CA GLN A 162 -0.04 11.12 0.38
C GLN A 162 -0.32 12.51 -0.16
N ALA A 163 -1.60 12.85 -0.35
CA ALA A 163 -2.01 14.17 -0.83
C ALA A 163 -1.58 15.28 0.14
N VAL A 164 -1.73 15.06 1.44
CA VAL A 164 -1.27 16.00 2.48
C VAL A 164 0.25 16.13 2.46
N VAL A 165 0.99 15.02 2.50
CA VAL A 165 2.47 15.01 2.49
C VAL A 165 3.02 15.73 1.26
N ALA A 166 2.41 15.55 0.09
CA ALA A 166 2.79 16.26 -1.13
C ALA A 166 2.59 17.78 -0.98
N GLU A 167 1.41 18.20 -0.52
CA GLU A 167 1.04 19.61 -0.45
C GLU A 167 1.90 20.40 0.55
N LEU A 168 2.25 19.79 1.69
CA LEU A 168 3.10 20.41 2.71
C LEU A 168 4.43 20.94 2.15
N ASN A 169 4.92 20.39 1.05
CA ASN A 169 6.20 20.78 0.43
C ASN A 169 6.10 21.14 -1.06
N LYS A 170 4.89 21.37 -1.57
CA LYS A 170 4.64 21.70 -2.98
C LYS A 170 5.02 23.14 -3.34
N GLY A 171 5.81 23.38 -4.38
CA GLY A 171 6.08 24.73 -4.88
C GLY A 171 7.23 25.48 -4.18
N GLY A 172 8.16 24.76 -3.56
CA GLY A 172 9.35 25.34 -2.90
C GLY A 172 9.08 25.92 -1.51
N GLY A 173 10.08 26.58 -0.93
CA GLY A 173 10.05 27.16 0.43
C GLY A 173 10.74 26.31 1.50
N LYS A 174 10.64 26.74 2.77
CA LYS A 174 11.15 25.98 3.92
C LYS A 174 10.41 24.64 3.97
N ARG A 175 11.17 23.53 3.93
CA ARG A 175 10.58 22.19 4.08
C ARG A 175 9.93 22.09 5.45
N MET A 176 8.68 21.64 5.49
CA MET A 176 8.02 21.27 6.73
C MET A 176 8.10 19.76 6.93
N PRO A 177 8.88 19.27 7.92
CA PRO A 177 8.87 17.87 8.31
C PRO A 177 7.48 17.40 8.70
N CYS A 178 7.20 16.12 8.48
CA CYS A 178 5.92 15.54 8.86
C CYS A 178 6.03 14.10 9.36
N VAL A 179 5.21 13.77 10.35
CA VAL A 179 5.05 12.40 10.85
C VAL A 179 3.65 11.90 10.55
N LEU A 180 3.53 10.61 10.24
CA LEU A 180 2.22 9.97 10.09
C LEU A 180 1.69 9.58 11.46
N ILE A 181 0.39 9.73 11.71
CA ILE A 181 -0.24 9.37 13.00
C ILE A 181 -1.63 8.76 12.81
N GLY A 182 -2.07 7.97 13.79
CA GLY A 182 -3.44 7.44 13.89
C GLY A 182 -3.53 5.98 13.46
N GLY A 183 -3.66 5.09 14.46
CA GLY A 183 -3.78 3.64 14.26
C GLY A 183 -2.53 2.96 13.68
N LEU A 184 -1.37 3.62 13.72
CA LEU A 184 -0.10 3.05 13.29
C LEU A 184 0.44 2.03 14.31
N ASN A 185 0.93 0.91 13.78
CA ASN A 185 1.55 -0.17 14.52
C ASN A 185 2.51 -0.96 13.59
N GLN A 186 3.11 -2.03 14.10
CA GLN A 186 4.11 -2.84 13.37
C GLN A 186 3.55 -3.49 12.09
N LYS A 187 2.23 -3.68 12.00
CA LYS A 187 1.56 -4.23 10.82
C LYS A 187 1.27 -3.17 9.76
N THR A 188 1.01 -1.92 10.17
CA THR A 188 0.56 -0.85 9.25
C THR A 188 1.68 0.12 8.87
N ALA A 189 2.66 0.35 9.74
CA ALA A 189 3.67 1.42 9.59
C ALA A 189 4.39 1.39 8.24
N ALA A 190 4.87 0.22 7.80
CA ALA A 190 5.57 0.09 6.51
C ALA A 190 4.67 0.49 5.33
N ARG A 191 3.43 -0.03 5.30
CA ARG A 191 2.46 0.26 4.24
C ARG A 191 2.12 1.75 4.19
N THR A 192 1.96 2.38 5.34
CA THR A 192 1.60 3.80 5.43
C THR A 192 2.74 4.71 5.06
N LEU A 193 3.96 4.44 5.55
CA LEU A 193 5.15 5.20 5.16
C LEU A 193 5.33 5.17 3.65
N PHE A 194 5.27 3.98 3.05
CA PHE A 194 5.31 3.84 1.60
C PHE A 194 4.17 4.59 0.92
N GLY A 195 2.92 4.31 1.30
CA GLY A 195 1.71 4.83 0.66
C GLY A 195 1.54 6.33 0.77
N ALA A 196 1.94 6.93 1.89
CA ALA A 196 1.88 8.36 2.12
C ALA A 196 3.07 9.12 1.52
N THR A 197 4.09 8.42 1.04
CA THR A 197 5.13 9.09 0.26
C THR A 197 4.53 9.55 -1.06
N SER A 198 4.90 10.71 -1.58
CA SER A 198 4.47 11.29 -2.86
C SER A 198 5.67 11.55 -3.76
N GLU A 199 5.43 11.86 -5.04
CA GLU A 199 6.48 12.24 -5.99
C GLU A 199 7.41 13.36 -5.48
N VAL A 200 6.87 14.33 -4.75
CA VAL A 200 7.61 15.53 -4.34
C VAL A 200 8.11 15.49 -2.90
N ASN A 201 7.57 14.61 -2.06
CA ASN A 201 7.89 14.60 -0.63
C ASN A 201 7.58 13.26 0.05
N ALA A 202 8.27 13.03 1.18
CA ALA A 202 8.18 11.85 2.01
C ALA A 202 7.94 12.20 3.50
N PRO A 203 7.24 11.35 4.25
CA PRO A 203 7.17 11.44 5.71
C PRO A 203 8.55 11.21 6.36
N ASP A 204 8.81 11.92 7.45
CA ASP A 204 10.05 11.86 8.23
C ASP A 204 10.05 10.75 9.29
N GLY A 205 8.88 10.19 9.57
CA GLY A 205 8.69 9.08 10.48
C GLY A 205 7.24 8.89 10.87
N ILE A 206 7.03 8.25 12.01
CA ILE A 206 5.70 7.90 12.51
C ILE A 206 5.53 8.36 13.96
N ALA A 207 4.30 8.75 14.30
CA ALA A 207 3.88 8.98 15.67
C ALA A 207 2.91 7.89 16.13
N VAL A 208 3.18 7.32 17.30
CA VAL A 208 2.48 6.14 17.83
C VAL A 208 2.12 6.33 19.31
N ILE A 209 1.00 5.72 19.72
CA ILE A 209 0.54 5.70 21.12
C ILE A 209 0.50 4.24 21.61
N SER A 210 -0.61 3.54 21.33
CA SER A 210 -0.90 2.21 21.86
C SER A 210 0.06 1.13 21.38
N ALA A 211 0.66 1.28 20.19
CA ALA A 211 1.60 0.31 19.64
C ALA A 211 2.89 0.17 20.46
N ILE A 212 3.21 1.15 21.31
CA ILE A 212 4.33 1.11 22.26
C ILE A 212 3.79 1.06 23.70
N VAL A 213 2.97 2.05 24.09
CA VAL A 213 2.51 2.21 25.49
C VAL A 213 1.63 1.03 25.94
N GLY A 214 0.89 0.42 25.03
CA GLY A 214 0.00 -0.71 25.33
C GLY A 214 0.70 -2.07 25.46
N ARG A 215 2.03 -2.11 25.44
CA ARG A 215 2.83 -3.34 25.52
C ARG A 215 3.64 -3.40 26.80
N VAL A 216 3.70 -4.58 27.40
CA VAL A 216 4.55 -4.87 28.58
C VAL A 216 6.06 -4.85 28.22
N ASP A 217 6.37 -5.01 26.94
CA ASP A 217 7.70 -4.97 26.33
C ASP A 217 7.84 -3.76 25.40
N SER A 218 7.56 -2.57 25.95
CA SER A 218 7.53 -1.29 25.23
C SER A 218 8.84 -0.94 24.52
N ASP A 219 9.99 -1.36 25.05
CA ASP A 219 11.32 -1.30 24.42
C ASP A 219 11.40 -2.09 23.11
N LYS A 220 10.92 -3.35 23.12
CA LYS A 220 10.88 -4.20 21.92
C LYS A 220 9.90 -3.64 20.90
N ALA A 221 8.75 -3.15 21.37
CA ALA A 221 7.76 -2.50 20.52
C ALA A 221 8.33 -1.29 19.78
N ALA A 222 9.11 -0.45 20.49
CA ALA A 222 9.82 0.68 19.91
C ALA A 222 10.90 0.26 18.92
N GLN A 223 11.68 -0.79 19.24
CA GLN A 223 12.70 -1.35 18.34
C GLN A 223 12.09 -1.83 17.02
N GLU A 224 11.03 -2.61 17.07
CA GLU A 224 10.35 -3.13 15.86
C GLU A 224 9.88 -2.00 14.94
N LEU A 225 9.33 -0.93 15.51
CA LEU A 225 8.91 0.25 14.75
C LEU A 225 10.11 1.05 14.20
N ALA A 226 11.16 1.22 14.99
CA ALA A 226 12.38 1.90 14.57
C ALA A 226 13.06 1.16 13.40
N ASP A 227 13.06 -0.18 13.43
CA ASP A 227 13.60 -1.01 12.34
C ASP A 227 12.83 -0.80 11.03
N ILE A 228 11.49 -0.74 11.11
CA ILE A 228 10.62 -0.42 9.97
C ILE A 228 10.97 0.96 9.40
N VAL A 229 11.06 1.99 10.26
CA VAL A 229 11.37 3.36 9.80
C VAL A 229 12.78 3.45 9.23
N ARG A 230 13.76 2.76 9.83
CA ARG A 230 15.15 2.72 9.36
C ARG A 230 15.25 2.06 7.99
N ALA A 231 14.56 0.93 7.80
CA ALA A 231 14.47 0.26 6.50
C ALA A 231 13.84 1.18 5.46
N TYR A 232 12.73 1.84 5.80
CA TYR A 232 12.06 2.81 4.93
C TYR A 232 12.99 3.96 4.50
N LYS A 233 13.68 4.59 5.46
CA LYS A 233 14.62 5.69 5.18
C LYS A 233 15.81 5.23 4.34
N ALA A 234 16.33 4.03 4.60
CA ALA A 234 17.41 3.43 3.81
C ALA A 234 16.97 3.18 2.36
N GLY A 235 15.76 2.62 2.17
CA GLY A 235 15.16 2.40 0.85
C GLY A 235 14.98 3.71 0.08
N LEU A 236 14.40 4.72 0.73
CA LEU A 236 14.22 6.05 0.14
C LEU A 236 15.55 6.66 -0.31
N LYS A 237 16.60 6.59 0.52
CA LYS A 237 17.93 7.10 0.20
C LYS A 237 18.57 6.35 -0.98
N ALA A 238 18.45 5.02 -1.01
CA ALA A 238 19.00 4.19 -2.08
C ALA A 238 18.35 4.53 -3.43
N SER A 239 17.02 4.66 -3.46
CA SER A 239 16.32 5.02 -4.69
C SER A 239 16.70 6.41 -5.22
N ILE A 240 16.76 7.43 -4.34
CA ILE A 240 17.19 8.79 -4.71
C ILE A 240 18.59 8.77 -5.31
N ALA A 241 19.50 7.95 -4.76
CA ALA A 241 20.85 7.83 -5.28
C ALA A 241 20.91 7.15 -6.67
N SER A 242 20.02 6.17 -6.95
CA SER A 242 20.00 5.48 -8.24
C SER A 242 19.46 6.33 -9.40
N SER A 243 18.58 7.30 -9.12
CA SER A 243 18.07 8.23 -10.16
C SER A 243 18.03 9.69 -9.63
N PRO A 244 19.19 10.38 -9.56
CA PRO A 244 19.28 11.71 -8.94
C PRO A 244 18.39 12.78 -9.58
N ALA A 245 18.17 12.70 -10.91
CA ALA A 245 17.30 13.61 -11.66
C ALA A 245 15.81 13.46 -11.30
N GLN A 246 15.42 12.31 -10.74
CA GLN A 246 14.08 12.01 -10.29
C GLN A 246 13.90 12.35 -8.79
N GLY A 247 14.97 12.53 -8.01
CA GLY A 247 14.86 12.87 -6.59
C GLY A 247 13.97 11.87 -5.85
N VAL A 248 13.04 12.35 -5.03
CA VAL A 248 12.07 11.50 -4.31
C VAL A 248 11.26 10.64 -5.30
N THR A 249 10.97 11.11 -6.52
CA THR A 249 10.20 10.36 -7.54
C THR A 249 10.81 9.01 -7.92
N SER A 250 12.14 8.87 -7.81
CA SER A 250 12.86 7.62 -8.11
C SER A 250 12.54 6.48 -7.14
N ALA A 251 12.13 6.81 -5.90
CA ALA A 251 11.73 5.83 -4.88
C ALA A 251 10.37 5.20 -5.13
N PHE A 252 9.69 5.62 -6.21
CA PHE A 252 8.33 5.21 -6.57
C PHE A 252 8.23 4.56 -7.94
N ALA A 253 9.33 4.55 -8.69
CA ALA A 253 9.44 3.83 -9.93
C ALA A 253 9.43 2.33 -9.66
N LEU A 254 8.56 1.58 -10.34
CA LEU A 254 8.85 0.17 -10.59
C LEU A 254 10.16 0.12 -11.41
N PRO A 255 11.05 -0.85 -11.19
CA PRO A 255 12.32 -0.91 -11.90
C PRO A 255 12.08 -0.84 -13.42
N PHE A 256 12.60 0.19 -14.08
CA PHE A 256 12.39 0.36 -15.52
C PHE A 256 13.25 -0.64 -16.28
N SER A 257 12.62 -1.46 -17.12
CA SER A 257 13.35 -2.16 -18.16
C SER A 257 13.73 -1.16 -19.26
N THR A 258 14.90 -1.35 -19.87
CA THR A 258 15.27 -0.68 -21.14
C THR A 258 14.13 -0.83 -22.13
N LYS A 259 13.75 0.19 -22.91
CA LYS A 259 12.65 0.10 -23.90
C LYS A 259 12.72 -1.22 -24.67
N LYS A 260 11.82 -2.14 -24.36
CA LYS A 260 11.69 -3.44 -25.01
C LYS A 260 10.61 -3.37 -26.07
N ASP A 261 10.82 -4.09 -27.15
CA ASP A 261 9.80 -4.24 -28.20
C ASP A 261 8.84 -5.39 -27.87
N ALA A 262 7.80 -5.53 -28.70
CA ALA A 262 6.80 -6.58 -28.54
C ALA A 262 7.41 -7.99 -28.61
N GLU A 263 8.39 -8.23 -29.48
CA GLU A 263 9.00 -9.55 -29.65
C GLU A 263 9.81 -9.99 -28.43
N TRP A 264 10.48 -9.05 -27.77
CA TRP A 264 11.13 -9.32 -26.49
C TRP A 264 10.10 -9.77 -25.44
N TYR A 265 8.99 -9.04 -25.27
CA TYR A 265 7.97 -9.40 -24.29
C TYR A 265 7.31 -10.76 -24.59
N LYS A 266 7.04 -11.07 -25.87
CA LYS A 266 6.55 -12.39 -26.27
C LYS A 266 7.53 -13.49 -25.89
N THR A 267 8.82 -13.27 -26.17
CA THR A 267 9.87 -14.25 -25.88
C THR A 267 9.99 -14.50 -24.38
N GLN A 268 10.02 -13.45 -23.57
CA GLN A 268 10.12 -13.57 -22.11
C GLN A 268 8.87 -14.22 -21.49
N ALA A 269 7.68 -13.87 -21.97
CA ALA A 269 6.46 -14.51 -21.50
C ALA A 269 6.41 -16.01 -21.86
N ALA A 270 6.88 -16.37 -23.05
CA ALA A 270 6.99 -17.76 -23.48
C ALA A 270 7.98 -18.57 -22.63
N GLU A 271 9.18 -18.01 -22.38
CA GLU A 271 10.21 -18.63 -21.53
C GLU A 271 9.71 -18.78 -20.09
N LEU A 272 9.03 -17.77 -19.55
CA LEU A 272 8.49 -17.83 -18.20
C LEU A 272 7.39 -18.90 -18.07
N LEU A 273 6.52 -19.04 -19.07
CA LEU A 273 5.51 -20.09 -19.08
C LEU A 273 6.14 -21.49 -19.14
N ALA A 274 7.19 -21.68 -19.93
CA ALA A 274 7.93 -22.93 -19.98
C ALA A 274 8.55 -23.26 -18.63
N PHE A 275 9.29 -22.33 -18.04
CA PHE A 275 9.88 -22.45 -16.71
C PHE A 275 8.86 -22.85 -15.65
N HIS A 276 7.72 -22.15 -15.61
CA HIS A 276 6.65 -22.43 -14.63
C HIS A 276 6.07 -23.85 -14.77
N ARG A 277 5.98 -24.37 -16.01
CA ARG A 277 5.43 -25.69 -16.32
C ARG A 277 6.42 -26.83 -16.14
N GLU A 278 7.73 -26.58 -16.20
CA GLU A 278 8.76 -27.60 -15.93
C GLU A 278 8.66 -28.17 -14.50
N GLY A 279 8.03 -27.44 -13.57
CA GLY A 279 7.65 -27.95 -12.26
C GLY A 279 8.81 -28.21 -11.29
N GLY A 280 10.04 -27.83 -11.65
CA GLY A 280 11.24 -28.05 -10.84
C GLY A 280 11.24 -27.38 -9.46
N HIS A 281 10.31 -26.46 -9.22
CA HIS A 281 10.11 -25.74 -7.95
C HIS A 281 8.78 -26.05 -7.24
N GLY A 282 8.01 -27.02 -7.74
CA GLY A 282 6.65 -27.33 -7.28
C GLY A 282 5.61 -26.27 -7.72
N PRO A 283 4.31 -26.58 -7.63
CA PRO A 283 3.25 -25.66 -8.05
C PRO A 283 3.13 -24.47 -7.09
N SER A 284 3.04 -23.26 -7.64
CA SER A 284 2.80 -22.03 -6.86
C SER A 284 1.43 -22.05 -6.17
N LEU A 285 1.38 -21.69 -4.89
CA LEU A 285 0.12 -21.60 -4.15
C LEU A 285 -0.62 -20.29 -4.47
N ILE A 286 -1.81 -20.37 -5.05
CA ILE A 286 -2.65 -19.21 -5.35
C ILE A 286 -3.78 -19.12 -4.34
N GLN A 287 -3.56 -18.36 -3.27
CA GLN A 287 -4.60 -18.04 -2.31
C GLN A 287 -5.57 -17.06 -2.95
N THR A 288 -6.85 -17.42 -3.03
CA THR A 288 -7.87 -16.61 -3.67
C THR A 288 -9.02 -16.37 -2.72
N ILE A 289 -9.18 -15.11 -2.30
CA ILE A 289 -10.38 -14.65 -1.58
C ILE A 289 -11.31 -14.08 -2.63
N THR A 290 -12.32 -14.84 -3.03
CA THR A 290 -13.21 -14.50 -4.13
C THR A 290 -14.66 -14.79 -3.82
N SER A 291 -15.55 -14.52 -4.78
CA SER A 291 -16.95 -14.87 -4.66
C SER A 291 -17.20 -16.36 -4.75
N HIS A 292 -18.26 -16.84 -4.08
CA HIS A 292 -18.71 -18.22 -4.23
C HIS A 292 -19.04 -18.57 -5.69
N VAL A 293 -19.51 -17.59 -6.49
CA VAL A 293 -19.84 -17.74 -7.91
C VAL A 293 -18.62 -18.07 -8.76
N SER A 294 -17.47 -17.45 -8.48
CA SER A 294 -16.24 -17.59 -9.30
C SER A 294 -15.23 -18.57 -8.73
N SER A 295 -15.44 -19.10 -7.51
CA SER A 295 -14.47 -19.93 -6.79
C SER A 295 -14.05 -21.19 -7.54
N THR A 296 -14.99 -22.01 -8.03
CA THR A 296 -14.70 -23.25 -8.77
C THR A 296 -13.94 -22.99 -10.07
N MET A 297 -14.38 -22.00 -10.86
CA MET A 297 -13.70 -21.65 -12.11
C MET A 297 -12.28 -21.13 -11.84
N SER A 298 -12.12 -20.31 -10.80
CA SER A 298 -10.82 -19.82 -10.36
C SER A 298 -9.88 -20.96 -9.95
N ALA A 299 -10.37 -21.94 -9.19
CA ALA A 299 -9.58 -23.10 -8.78
C ALA A 299 -9.14 -23.94 -10.00
N ASN A 300 -10.07 -24.25 -10.90
CA ASN A 300 -9.80 -25.06 -12.07
C ASN A 300 -8.83 -24.38 -13.04
N LEU A 301 -8.93 -23.06 -13.23
CA LEU A 301 -8.00 -22.35 -14.11
C LEU A 301 -6.63 -22.13 -13.46
N ALA A 302 -6.53 -22.02 -12.13
CA ALA A 302 -5.23 -22.14 -11.45
C ALA A 302 -4.56 -23.49 -11.71
N LEU A 303 -5.32 -24.59 -11.57
CA LEU A 303 -4.82 -25.95 -11.83
C LEU A 303 -4.41 -26.13 -13.30
N ALA A 304 -5.22 -25.66 -14.24
CA ALA A 304 -4.89 -25.69 -15.67
C ALA A 304 -3.62 -24.87 -15.97
N PHE A 305 -3.39 -23.78 -15.24
CA PHE A 305 -2.13 -23.02 -15.30
C PHE A 305 -0.99 -23.66 -14.47
N SER A 306 -1.07 -24.95 -14.12
CA SER A 306 -0.02 -25.66 -13.34
C SER A 306 0.28 -25.04 -11.97
N SER A 307 -0.75 -24.50 -11.30
CA SER A 307 -0.64 -23.90 -9.96
C SER A 307 -1.57 -24.60 -8.97
N SER A 308 -1.35 -24.39 -7.67
CA SER A 308 -2.14 -24.99 -6.60
C SER A 308 -3.10 -23.96 -6.00
N PRO A 309 -4.43 -24.07 -6.20
CA PRO A 309 -5.38 -23.11 -5.62
C PRO A 309 -5.65 -23.39 -4.14
N ILE A 310 -5.92 -22.31 -3.37
CA ILE A 310 -6.59 -22.39 -2.08
C ILE A 310 -7.61 -21.25 -1.94
N MET A 311 -8.85 -21.57 -1.59
CA MET A 311 -9.98 -20.63 -1.58
C MET A 311 -10.33 -20.16 -0.16
N SER A 312 -9.32 -19.76 0.61
CA SER A 312 -9.51 -19.39 2.01
C SER A 312 -9.52 -17.88 2.26
N HIS A 313 -10.54 -17.46 3.01
CA HIS A 313 -10.74 -16.11 3.51
C HIS A 313 -10.56 -15.98 5.03
N GLU A 314 -10.11 -17.05 5.70
CA GLU A 314 -9.98 -17.08 7.15
C GLU A 314 -8.79 -16.25 7.62
N ALA A 315 -9.04 -15.22 8.43
CA ALA A 315 -8.00 -14.33 8.93
C ALA A 315 -6.96 -15.05 9.80
N ALA A 316 -7.36 -16.15 10.45
CA ALA A 316 -6.51 -16.92 11.36
C ALA A 316 -5.35 -17.64 10.66
N GLU A 317 -5.54 -18.12 9.43
CA GLU A 317 -4.51 -18.85 8.66
C GLU A 317 -3.77 -17.97 7.64
N ALA A 318 -4.18 -16.71 7.50
CA ALA A 318 -3.58 -15.76 6.56
C ALA A 318 -2.05 -15.61 6.71
N ALA A 319 -1.55 -15.66 7.95
CA ALA A 319 -0.12 -15.60 8.23
C ALA A 319 0.62 -16.85 7.69
N ASP A 320 0.08 -18.05 7.95
CA ASP A 320 0.68 -19.31 7.51
C ASP A 320 0.65 -19.44 6.00
N LEU A 321 -0.49 -19.11 5.38
CA LEU A 321 -0.62 -19.11 3.92
C LEU A 321 0.33 -18.12 3.26
N SER A 322 0.62 -16.98 3.89
CA SER A 322 1.52 -15.98 3.33
C SER A 322 2.99 -16.44 3.21
N LEU A 323 3.41 -17.47 3.96
CA LEU A 323 4.77 -18.03 3.90
C LEU A 323 4.98 -18.96 2.69
N ALA A 324 3.91 -19.57 2.20
CA ALA A 324 4.00 -20.44 1.02
C ALA A 324 4.38 -19.63 -0.22
N VAL A 325 5.19 -20.20 -1.10
CA VAL A 325 5.55 -19.59 -2.38
C VAL A 325 4.31 -19.50 -3.28
N GLY A 326 4.04 -18.33 -3.83
CA GLY A 326 2.87 -18.13 -4.69
C GLY A 326 2.36 -16.69 -4.70
N ALA A 327 1.05 -16.51 -4.87
CA ALA A 327 0.39 -15.19 -4.93
C ALA A 327 -0.93 -15.17 -4.15
N LEU A 328 -1.38 -13.97 -3.80
CA LEU A 328 -2.69 -13.70 -3.20
C LEU A 328 -3.57 -12.96 -4.20
N VAL A 329 -4.79 -13.44 -4.41
CA VAL A 329 -5.81 -12.80 -5.25
C VAL A 329 -6.96 -12.35 -4.36
N LEU A 330 -7.18 -11.05 -4.30
CA LEU A 330 -8.27 -10.41 -3.57
C LEU A 330 -9.33 -9.98 -4.57
N ASN A 331 -10.47 -10.67 -4.58
CA ASN A 331 -11.60 -10.38 -5.44
C ASN A 331 -12.83 -10.03 -4.59
N ILE A 332 -13.37 -8.82 -4.81
CA ILE A 332 -14.46 -8.28 -3.97
C ILE A 332 -15.86 -8.63 -4.47
N GLY A 333 -16.02 -9.65 -5.34
CA GLY A 333 -17.29 -9.99 -5.98
C GLY A 333 -18.45 -10.15 -4.98
N THR A 334 -18.29 -10.98 -3.95
CA THR A 334 -19.22 -11.08 -2.81
C THR A 334 -18.49 -10.87 -1.51
N ILE A 335 -18.91 -9.86 -0.75
CA ILE A 335 -18.21 -9.38 0.45
C ILE A 335 -19.06 -9.68 1.67
N SER A 336 -18.55 -10.52 2.57
CA SER A 336 -19.06 -10.68 3.93
C SER A 336 -18.14 -9.93 4.92
N PRO A 337 -18.58 -9.68 6.17
CA PRO A 337 -17.69 -9.14 7.20
C PRO A 337 -16.43 -9.99 7.39
N ALA A 338 -16.57 -11.31 7.43
CA ALA A 338 -15.45 -12.25 7.57
C ALA A 338 -14.51 -12.20 6.37
N SER A 339 -15.04 -12.19 5.13
CA SER A 339 -14.18 -12.11 3.94
C SER A 339 -13.45 -10.78 3.85
N ARG A 340 -14.09 -9.67 4.26
CA ARG A 340 -13.47 -8.35 4.30
C ARG A 340 -12.30 -8.32 5.30
N GLU A 341 -12.49 -8.86 6.49
CA GLU A 341 -11.43 -8.98 7.50
C GLU A 341 -10.29 -9.88 6.98
N GLY A 342 -10.64 -11.03 6.41
CA GLY A 342 -9.70 -11.93 5.74
C GLY A 342 -8.86 -11.24 4.69
N MET A 343 -9.47 -10.42 3.81
CA MET A 343 -8.75 -9.65 2.78
C MET A 343 -7.72 -8.69 3.39
N TYR A 344 -8.06 -8.00 4.48
CA TYR A 344 -7.13 -7.06 5.12
C TYR A 344 -5.97 -7.80 5.77
N VAL A 345 -6.24 -8.87 6.53
CA VAL A 345 -5.19 -9.62 7.23
C VAL A 345 -4.31 -10.40 6.24
N ALA A 346 -4.89 -11.02 5.21
CA ALA A 346 -4.15 -11.71 4.16
C ALA A 346 -3.26 -10.76 3.36
N GLY A 347 -3.79 -9.60 2.96
CA GLY A 347 -3.02 -8.60 2.22
C GLY A 347 -1.83 -8.06 3.02
N THR A 348 -2.04 -7.73 4.29
CA THR A 348 -0.95 -7.32 5.19
C THR A 348 0.08 -8.44 5.40
N SER A 349 -0.37 -9.69 5.54
CA SER A 349 0.53 -10.84 5.73
C SER A 349 1.34 -11.15 4.46
N ALA A 350 0.71 -11.08 3.28
CA ALA A 350 1.36 -11.22 1.99
C ALA A 350 2.48 -10.19 1.80
N ASN A 351 2.19 -8.92 2.09
CA ASN A 351 3.18 -7.85 2.03
C ASN A 351 4.39 -8.05 2.95
N ARG A 352 4.17 -8.54 4.19
CA ARG A 352 5.27 -8.85 5.12
C ARG A 352 6.22 -9.93 4.60
N ASN A 353 5.72 -10.81 3.73
CA ASN A 353 6.48 -11.90 3.11
C ASN A 353 6.79 -11.64 1.63
N LEU A 354 6.63 -10.40 1.15
CA LEU A 354 6.87 -9.98 -0.24
C LEU A 354 6.10 -10.80 -1.29
N LYS A 355 4.99 -11.42 -0.88
CA LYS A 355 4.14 -12.22 -1.75
C LYS A 355 3.34 -11.31 -2.70
N PRO A 356 3.35 -11.56 -4.02
CA PRO A 356 2.55 -10.79 -4.97
C PRO A 356 1.06 -10.79 -4.62
N VAL A 357 0.42 -9.62 -4.75
CA VAL A 357 -1.01 -9.44 -4.50
C VAL A 357 -1.71 -8.89 -5.74
N VAL A 358 -2.75 -9.58 -6.20
CA VAL A 358 -3.67 -9.10 -7.24
C VAL A 358 -4.95 -8.60 -6.58
N LEU A 359 -5.38 -7.39 -6.92
CA LEU A 359 -6.70 -6.88 -6.55
C LEU A 359 -7.62 -6.83 -7.77
N ASP A 360 -8.75 -7.54 -7.68
CA ASP A 360 -9.86 -7.52 -8.63
C ASP A 360 -11.08 -6.85 -7.96
N PRO A 361 -11.26 -5.53 -8.14
CA PRO A 361 -12.24 -4.73 -7.46
C PRO A 361 -13.61 -4.86 -8.15
N VAL A 362 -14.11 -6.08 -8.33
CA VAL A 362 -15.38 -6.39 -9.02
C VAL A 362 -16.50 -5.47 -8.54
N GLY A 363 -17.05 -4.67 -9.46
CA GLY A 363 -18.10 -3.69 -9.16
C GLY A 363 -17.67 -2.59 -8.17
N GLY A 364 -16.37 -2.33 -8.01
CA GLY A 364 -15.79 -1.43 -7.02
C GLY A 364 -16.32 0.00 -7.08
N GLY A 365 -16.85 0.42 -8.23
CA GLY A 365 -17.50 1.71 -8.42
C GLY A 365 -19.03 1.73 -8.23
N ALA A 366 -19.67 0.57 -8.07
CA ALA A 366 -21.13 0.43 -8.12
C ALA A 366 -21.85 0.98 -6.89
N THR A 367 -21.25 0.85 -5.70
CA THR A 367 -21.84 1.34 -4.44
C THR A 367 -20.77 1.96 -3.56
N GLN A 368 -21.18 2.84 -2.63
CA GLN A 368 -20.25 3.45 -1.67
C GLN A 368 -19.56 2.39 -0.80
N PHE A 369 -20.31 1.38 -0.34
CA PHE A 369 -19.76 0.23 0.38
C PHE A 369 -18.61 -0.45 -0.37
N ARG A 370 -18.78 -0.74 -1.68
CA ARG A 370 -17.70 -1.36 -2.48
C ARG A 370 -16.50 -0.44 -2.65
N LYS A 371 -16.72 0.87 -2.85
CA LYS A 371 -15.64 1.87 -2.91
C LYS A 371 -14.83 1.90 -1.62
N ASP A 372 -15.50 1.85 -0.48
CA ASP A 372 -14.87 1.88 0.84
C ASP A 372 -14.09 0.59 1.12
N VAL A 373 -14.60 -0.57 0.69
CA VAL A 373 -13.85 -1.83 0.78
C VAL A 373 -12.57 -1.76 -0.05
N VAL A 374 -12.64 -1.30 -1.31
CA VAL A 374 -11.45 -1.14 -2.17
C VAL A 374 -10.43 -0.20 -1.53
N ARG A 375 -10.88 0.95 -1.04
CA ARG A 375 -10.03 1.91 -0.31
C ARG A 375 -9.39 1.27 0.92
N GLY A 376 -10.16 0.49 1.68
CA GLY A 376 -9.67 -0.26 2.83
C GLY A 376 -8.58 -1.27 2.46
N ILE A 377 -8.77 -2.03 1.38
CA ILE A 377 -7.75 -2.99 0.90
C ILE A 377 -6.47 -2.24 0.53
N LEU A 378 -6.58 -1.19 -0.30
CA LEU A 378 -5.44 -0.38 -0.73
C LEU A 378 -4.75 0.32 0.45
N ASN A 379 -5.45 0.62 1.54
CA ASN A 379 -4.88 1.20 2.74
C ASN A 379 -4.07 0.20 3.60
N HIS A 380 -4.43 -1.08 3.57
CA HIS A 380 -3.77 -2.14 4.35
C HIS A 380 -2.75 -2.94 3.54
N THR A 381 -2.85 -2.87 2.22
CA THR A 381 -2.11 -3.73 1.29
C THR A 381 -1.52 -2.89 0.18
N GLN A 382 -0.24 -3.09 -0.09
CA GLN A 382 0.37 -2.70 -1.33
C GLN A 382 0.11 -3.80 -2.34
N VAL A 383 -0.75 -3.48 -3.30
CA VAL A 383 -1.12 -4.39 -4.36
C VAL A 383 0.01 -4.43 -5.40
N THR A 384 0.32 -5.61 -5.92
CA THR A 384 1.28 -5.78 -7.02
C THR A 384 0.63 -5.48 -8.36
N LEU A 385 -0.60 -5.94 -8.56
CA LEU A 385 -1.38 -5.68 -9.77
C LEU A 385 -2.85 -5.37 -9.46
N LEU A 386 -3.35 -4.25 -9.98
CA LEU A 386 -4.76 -3.88 -9.97
C LEU A 386 -5.39 -4.25 -11.32
N LYS A 387 -6.28 -5.25 -11.32
CA LYS A 387 -7.01 -5.68 -12.51
C LYS A 387 -8.43 -5.14 -12.46
N GLY A 388 -8.95 -4.55 -13.54
CA GLY A 388 -10.36 -4.18 -13.59
C GLY A 388 -10.82 -3.84 -15.00
N ASN A 389 -12.13 -3.70 -15.18
CA ASN A 389 -12.69 -3.11 -16.39
C ASN A 389 -12.62 -1.56 -16.34
N ALA A 390 -13.03 -0.91 -17.42
CA ALA A 390 -13.00 0.54 -17.56
C ALA A 390 -13.73 1.28 -16.43
N ALA A 391 -14.93 0.83 -16.05
CA ALA A 391 -15.74 1.49 -15.03
C ALA A 391 -15.12 1.34 -13.63
N GLU A 392 -14.58 0.16 -13.31
CA GLU A 392 -13.93 -0.12 -12.04
C GLU A 392 -12.67 0.72 -11.86
N LEU A 393 -11.76 0.70 -12.85
CA LEU A 393 -10.50 1.44 -12.78
C LEU A 393 -10.71 2.95 -12.80
N ALA A 394 -11.68 3.45 -13.57
CA ALA A 394 -12.04 4.87 -13.56
C ALA A 394 -12.60 5.32 -12.20
N SER A 395 -13.41 4.48 -11.54
CA SER A 395 -13.91 4.78 -10.20
C SER A 395 -12.77 4.87 -9.18
N ILE A 396 -11.79 3.96 -9.24
CA ILE A 396 -10.61 3.97 -8.34
C ILE A 396 -9.72 5.18 -8.64
N ALA A 397 -9.56 5.54 -9.92
CA ALA A 397 -8.82 6.71 -10.34
C ALA A 397 -9.52 8.04 -9.95
N GLY A 398 -10.79 8.01 -9.54
CA GLY A 398 -11.59 9.22 -9.29
C GLY A 398 -11.99 9.94 -10.58
N LYS A 399 -12.03 9.22 -11.72
CA LYS A 399 -12.31 9.72 -13.07
C LYS A 399 -13.61 9.12 -13.64
N SER A 400 -14.62 8.93 -12.79
CA SER A 400 -15.89 8.28 -13.19
C SER A 400 -16.63 9.04 -14.30
N ASP A 401 -16.39 10.34 -14.41
CA ASP A 401 -16.88 11.24 -15.46
C ASP A 401 -16.33 10.91 -16.86
N GLN A 402 -15.23 10.16 -16.93
CA GLN A 402 -14.59 9.74 -18.19
C GLN A 402 -15.19 8.45 -18.76
N VAL A 403 -16.16 7.84 -18.08
CA VAL A 403 -16.81 6.58 -18.50
C VAL A 403 -18.31 6.80 -18.73
N GLN A 404 -18.79 6.49 -19.93
CA GLN A 404 -20.22 6.26 -20.14
C GLN A 404 -20.56 4.85 -19.66
N SER A 405 -21.16 4.67 -18.47
CA SER A 405 -21.45 3.34 -17.91
C SER A 405 -22.95 2.97 -17.90
N ARG A 406 -23.25 1.69 -18.14
CA ARG A 406 -24.53 1.02 -17.86
C ARG A 406 -24.24 -0.28 -17.11
N GLY A 407 -24.46 -0.31 -15.80
CA GLY A 407 -24.45 -1.56 -15.00
C GLY A 407 -23.09 -2.19 -14.66
N VAL A 408 -23.13 -3.32 -13.94
CA VAL A 408 -21.97 -4.15 -13.55
C VAL A 408 -21.66 -5.27 -14.56
N ASP A 409 -22.61 -5.59 -15.43
CA ASP A 409 -22.40 -6.49 -16.57
C ASP A 409 -21.53 -5.77 -17.61
N SER A 410 -20.67 -6.53 -18.30
CA SER A 410 -19.61 -6.10 -19.22
C SER A 410 -20.06 -5.26 -20.43
N GLY A 411 -20.77 -4.16 -20.21
CA GLY A 411 -21.08 -3.13 -21.20
C GLY A 411 -19.86 -2.23 -21.37
N ALA A 412 -19.28 -2.25 -22.57
CA ALA A 412 -18.12 -1.46 -22.96
C ALA A 412 -18.39 0.05 -22.86
N GLY A 413 -18.18 0.63 -21.68
CA GLY A 413 -17.94 2.07 -21.58
C GLY A 413 -16.65 2.38 -22.33
N GLN A 414 -16.73 3.12 -23.43
CA GLN A 414 -15.54 3.56 -24.15
C GLN A 414 -14.83 4.63 -23.34
N LEU A 415 -13.58 4.36 -22.97
CA LEU A 415 -12.68 5.35 -22.39
C LEU A 415 -12.15 6.26 -23.49
N LYS A 416 -12.15 7.57 -23.24
CA LYS A 416 -11.55 8.56 -24.16
C LYS A 416 -10.02 8.41 -24.24
N ASP A 417 -9.40 8.09 -23.12
CA ASP A 417 -7.95 7.90 -23.01
C ASP A 417 -7.62 6.72 -22.06
N PRO A 418 -7.69 5.47 -22.57
CA PRO A 418 -7.36 4.28 -21.78
C PRO A 418 -5.93 4.31 -21.26
N ILE A 419 -4.98 4.79 -22.08
CA ILE A 419 -3.54 4.80 -21.80
C ILE A 419 -3.23 5.75 -20.64
N GLY A 420 -3.72 6.99 -20.70
CA GLY A 420 -3.52 7.97 -19.64
C GLY A 420 -4.21 7.56 -18.33
N LEU A 421 -5.35 6.86 -18.40
CA LEU A 421 -5.99 6.28 -17.22
C LEU A 421 -5.08 5.24 -16.55
N VAL A 422 -4.65 4.20 -17.28
CA VAL A 422 -3.89 3.10 -16.68
C VAL A 422 -2.50 3.55 -16.20
N LYS A 423 -1.80 4.40 -16.96
CA LYS A 423 -0.49 4.94 -16.54
C LYS A 423 -0.61 5.81 -15.29
N GLY A 424 -1.61 6.70 -15.26
CA GLY A 424 -1.84 7.57 -14.12
C GLY A 424 -2.20 6.77 -12.86
N LEU A 425 -3.05 5.74 -13.01
CA LEU A 425 -3.43 4.88 -11.89
C LEU A 425 -2.25 4.03 -11.40
N ALA A 426 -1.46 3.44 -12.31
CA ALA A 426 -0.28 2.66 -11.97
C ALA A 426 0.77 3.48 -11.20
N ARG A 427 1.04 4.71 -11.63
CA ARG A 427 1.95 5.64 -10.92
C ARG A 427 1.43 6.04 -9.54
N LYS A 428 0.14 6.34 -9.46
CA LYS A 428 -0.51 6.77 -8.21
C LYS A 428 -0.48 5.66 -7.17
N GLU A 429 -0.90 4.45 -7.54
CA GLU A 429 -1.00 3.30 -6.63
C GLU A 429 0.31 2.49 -6.54
N ARG A 430 1.28 2.78 -7.40
CA ARG A 430 2.61 2.13 -7.49
C ARG A 430 2.51 0.63 -7.67
N CYS A 431 1.69 0.24 -8.61
CA CYS A 431 1.42 -1.14 -8.93
C CYS A 431 1.26 -1.29 -10.44
N LEU A 432 1.31 -2.53 -10.91
CA LEU A 432 0.89 -2.84 -12.26
C LEU A 432 -0.62 -2.60 -12.39
N VAL A 433 -1.08 -2.16 -13.56
CA VAL A 433 -2.50 -2.02 -13.85
C VAL A 433 -2.84 -2.83 -15.09
N LEU A 434 -3.87 -3.67 -14.98
CA LEU A 434 -4.47 -4.42 -16.08
C LEU A 434 -5.91 -3.94 -16.31
N LEU A 435 -6.12 -3.19 -17.38
CA LEU A 435 -7.45 -2.85 -17.88
C LEU A 435 -7.90 -3.95 -18.85
N SER A 436 -8.89 -4.74 -18.45
CA SER A 436 -9.46 -5.79 -19.30
C SER A 436 -10.62 -5.27 -20.16
N GLY A 437 -10.72 -5.71 -21.41
CA GLY A 437 -11.80 -5.32 -22.31
C GLY A 437 -11.75 -6.03 -23.67
N LYS A 438 -12.24 -5.36 -24.72
CA LYS A 438 -12.05 -5.84 -26.10
C LYS A 438 -10.57 -5.80 -26.51
N LYS A 439 -9.87 -4.76 -26.06
CA LYS A 439 -8.42 -4.62 -26.10
C LYS A 439 -7.96 -4.45 -24.66
N ASP A 440 -6.99 -5.26 -24.25
CA ASP A 440 -6.44 -5.21 -22.90
C ASP A 440 -5.26 -4.23 -22.85
N TYR A 441 -5.07 -3.58 -21.70
CA TYR A 441 -3.94 -2.68 -21.44
C TYR A 441 -3.25 -3.09 -20.14
N LEU A 442 -1.99 -3.51 -20.22
CA LEU A 442 -1.14 -3.86 -19.08
C LEU A 442 0.00 -2.84 -18.96
N THR A 443 0.22 -2.28 -17.78
CA THR A 443 1.25 -1.26 -17.58
C THR A 443 1.91 -1.31 -16.21
N ASP A 444 3.17 -0.90 -16.16
CA ASP A 444 3.93 -0.59 -14.94
C ASP A 444 3.88 0.91 -14.57
N GLY A 445 3.12 1.72 -15.32
CA GLY A 445 3.08 3.18 -15.20
C GLY A 445 3.99 3.92 -16.19
N GLU A 446 4.91 3.25 -16.86
CA GLU A 446 5.74 3.80 -17.92
C GLU A 446 5.48 3.15 -19.27
N THR A 447 5.68 1.83 -19.33
CA THR A 447 5.44 0.99 -20.49
C THR A 447 3.98 0.56 -20.51
N VAL A 448 3.34 0.62 -21.67
CA VAL A 448 1.99 0.09 -21.87
C VAL A 448 2.06 -0.99 -22.93
N ILE A 449 1.71 -2.22 -22.54
CA ILE A 449 1.54 -3.34 -23.45
C ILE A 449 0.05 -3.48 -23.71
N THR A 450 -0.34 -3.42 -24.97
CA THR A 450 -1.72 -3.70 -25.37
C THR A 450 -1.83 -5.10 -25.93
N SER A 451 -2.98 -5.76 -25.73
CA SER A 451 -3.25 -7.08 -26.31
C SER A 451 -4.61 -7.10 -26.99
N ASP A 452 -4.64 -7.60 -28.23
CA ASP A 452 -5.85 -7.88 -29.01
C ASP A 452 -6.20 -9.38 -28.99
N ASN A 453 -5.63 -10.14 -28.05
CA ASN A 453 -5.99 -11.54 -27.86
C ASN A 453 -7.30 -11.71 -27.09
N GLY A 454 -7.98 -12.83 -27.31
CA GLY A 454 -9.18 -13.21 -26.57
C GLY A 454 -10.37 -13.52 -27.47
N HIS A 455 -11.48 -13.95 -26.87
CA HIS A 455 -12.70 -14.28 -27.61
C HIS A 455 -13.97 -13.76 -26.92
N PRO A 456 -15.01 -13.30 -27.66
CA PRO A 456 -16.27 -12.82 -27.07
C PRO A 456 -16.97 -13.81 -26.13
N LEU A 457 -16.74 -15.12 -26.28
CA LEU A 457 -17.28 -16.15 -25.38
C LEU A 457 -16.79 -15.99 -23.93
N LEU A 458 -15.64 -15.34 -23.68
CA LEU A 458 -15.22 -14.98 -22.33
C LEU A 458 -16.23 -14.04 -21.65
N GLY A 459 -16.88 -13.16 -22.40
CA GLY A 459 -17.94 -12.29 -21.88
C GLY A 459 -19.29 -12.98 -21.71
N ALA A 460 -19.44 -14.21 -22.23
CA ALA A 460 -20.68 -14.99 -22.17
C ALA A 460 -20.68 -16.05 -21.05
N ILE A 461 -19.61 -16.15 -20.26
CA ILE A 461 -19.50 -17.04 -19.12
C ILE A 461 -19.25 -16.23 -17.84
N THR A 462 -19.80 -16.69 -16.72
CA THR A 462 -19.55 -16.07 -15.41
C THR A 462 -18.14 -16.38 -14.93
N GLY A 463 -17.51 -15.44 -14.22
CA GLY A 463 -16.23 -15.67 -13.55
C GLY A 463 -14.98 -15.62 -14.43
N SER A 464 -15.09 -15.43 -15.76
CA SER A 464 -13.93 -15.30 -16.66
C SER A 464 -12.98 -14.17 -16.24
N GLY A 465 -13.53 -12.99 -15.94
CA GLY A 465 -12.76 -11.86 -15.45
C GLY A 465 -12.10 -12.13 -14.10
N CYS A 466 -12.75 -12.90 -13.21
CA CYS A 466 -12.20 -13.28 -11.92
C CYS A 466 -11.05 -14.28 -12.07
N ALA A 467 -11.22 -15.26 -12.97
CA ALA A 467 -10.20 -16.25 -13.28
C ALA A 467 -8.99 -15.64 -13.99
N LEU A 468 -9.15 -14.56 -14.77
CA LEU A 468 -8.03 -13.78 -15.28
C LEU A 468 -7.17 -13.21 -14.14
N GLY A 469 -7.79 -12.78 -13.03
CA GLY A 469 -7.05 -12.38 -11.83
C GLY A 469 -6.19 -13.51 -11.26
N VAL A 470 -6.65 -14.76 -11.36
CA VAL A 470 -5.93 -15.94 -10.92
C VAL A 470 -4.79 -16.32 -11.86
N THR A 471 -5.00 -16.34 -13.18
CA THR A 471 -3.92 -16.66 -14.13
C THR A 471 -2.83 -15.61 -14.11
N VAL A 472 -3.19 -14.33 -13.98
CA VAL A 472 -2.23 -13.23 -13.78
C VAL A 472 -1.50 -13.37 -12.44
N GLY A 473 -2.20 -13.70 -11.35
CA GLY A 473 -1.56 -13.99 -10.07
C GLY A 473 -0.56 -15.15 -10.14
N ALA A 474 -0.90 -16.21 -10.88
CA ALA A 474 -0.01 -17.34 -11.12
C ALA A 474 1.22 -16.98 -11.96
N GLY A 475 1.04 -16.15 -13.00
CA GLY A 475 2.16 -15.61 -13.78
C GLY A 475 3.09 -14.70 -12.96
N LEU A 476 2.55 -13.89 -12.05
CA LEU A 476 3.36 -13.11 -11.09
C LEU A 476 4.16 -14.03 -10.14
N ALA A 477 3.54 -15.10 -9.66
CA ALA A 477 4.24 -16.09 -8.84
C ALA A 477 5.36 -16.81 -9.62
N ALA A 478 5.13 -17.13 -10.90
CA ALA A 478 6.15 -17.69 -11.78
C ALA A 478 7.37 -16.77 -11.91
N ALA A 479 7.15 -15.47 -12.17
CA ALA A 479 8.23 -14.49 -12.28
C ALA A 479 9.04 -14.41 -10.97
N PHE A 480 8.35 -14.42 -9.84
CA PHE A 480 8.99 -14.42 -8.52
C PHE A 480 9.83 -15.68 -8.28
N ASN A 481 9.35 -16.85 -8.70
CA ASN A 481 10.10 -18.11 -8.61
C ASN A 481 11.34 -18.10 -9.49
N LEU A 482 11.23 -17.59 -10.72
CA LEU A 482 12.36 -17.49 -11.64
C LEU A 482 13.48 -16.67 -11.02
N ALA A 483 13.16 -15.47 -10.52
CA ALA A 483 14.13 -14.62 -9.85
C ALA A 483 14.80 -15.31 -8.65
N LYS A 484 14.01 -16.04 -7.84
CA LYS A 484 14.55 -16.81 -6.71
C LYS A 484 15.51 -17.91 -7.16
N THR A 485 15.22 -18.63 -8.24
CA THR A 485 16.12 -19.67 -8.79
C THR A 485 17.42 -19.11 -9.35
N GLN A 486 17.38 -17.88 -9.89
CA GLN A 486 18.54 -17.18 -10.42
C GLN A 486 19.42 -16.54 -9.33
N GLN A 487 19.14 -16.83 -8.05
CA GLN A 487 19.78 -16.22 -6.88
C GLN A 487 19.75 -14.69 -6.92
N GLU A 488 18.75 -14.13 -7.61
CA GLU A 488 18.58 -12.69 -7.61
C GLU A 488 18.18 -12.28 -6.22
N LYS A 489 18.92 -11.32 -5.67
CA LYS A 489 18.62 -10.77 -4.37
C LYS A 489 17.29 -10.02 -4.53
N VAL A 490 16.20 -10.67 -4.13
CA VAL A 490 14.90 -10.03 -3.97
C VAL A 490 15.06 -9.08 -2.80
N GLU A 491 15.51 -7.88 -3.10
CA GLU A 491 15.60 -6.81 -2.13
C GLU A 491 14.25 -6.11 -2.14
N SER A 492 13.58 -6.07 -0.99
CA SER A 492 12.70 -4.94 -0.73
C SER A 492 13.62 -3.72 -0.78
N LEU A 493 13.51 -2.88 -1.83
CA LEU A 493 13.97 -1.49 -1.71
C LEU A 493 13.24 -1.01 -0.47
N GLY A 494 13.93 -0.71 0.64
CA GLY A 494 13.41 -0.81 2.02
C GLY A 494 12.09 -0.09 2.39
N ASN A 495 11.38 0.45 1.42
CA ASN A 495 10.04 1.00 1.41
C ASN A 495 9.00 0.15 0.61
N THR A 496 9.36 -0.90 -0.10
CA THR A 496 8.47 -1.62 -1.03
C THR A 496 8.00 -2.95 -0.47
N LEU A 497 6.68 -3.11 -0.36
CA LEU A 497 6.01 -4.33 0.12
C LEU A 497 5.69 -5.30 -1.03
N VAL A 498 6.37 -5.12 -2.16
CA VAL A 498 6.31 -5.93 -3.37
C VAL A 498 7.74 -6.37 -3.68
N ALA A 499 7.93 -7.46 -4.40
CA ALA A 499 9.25 -7.87 -4.86
C ALA A 499 9.91 -6.75 -5.70
N HIS A 500 11.13 -6.34 -5.36
CA HIS A 500 11.95 -5.47 -6.20
C HIS A 500 13.29 -6.17 -6.54
N GLY A 501 13.86 -5.81 -7.69
CA GLY A 501 15.05 -6.45 -8.26
C GLY A 501 14.88 -6.71 -9.75
N LYS A 502 15.63 -7.67 -10.29
CA LYS A 502 15.52 -8.16 -11.69
C LYS A 502 14.25 -9.01 -11.96
N VAL A 503 13.36 -9.14 -10.97
CA VAL A 503 12.06 -9.81 -11.11
C VAL A 503 11.17 -9.02 -12.07
N ASP A 504 10.93 -9.54 -13.27
CA ASP A 504 10.07 -8.90 -14.25
C ASP A 504 8.58 -9.24 -14.00
N LEU A 505 7.99 -8.53 -13.04
CA LEU A 505 6.57 -8.69 -12.70
C LEU A 505 5.64 -8.29 -13.86
N LEU A 506 6.07 -7.41 -14.77
CA LEU A 506 5.30 -7.06 -15.95
C LEU A 506 5.20 -8.24 -16.92
N VAL A 507 6.31 -8.95 -17.15
CA VAL A 507 6.34 -10.22 -17.89
C VAL A 507 5.50 -11.28 -17.18
N GLY A 508 5.58 -11.37 -15.84
CA GLY A 508 4.75 -12.28 -15.05
C GLY A 508 3.26 -12.07 -15.30
N ALA A 509 2.79 -10.82 -15.18
CA ALA A 509 1.40 -10.47 -15.45
C ALA A 509 1.01 -10.73 -16.92
N LEU A 510 1.88 -10.39 -17.87
CA LEU A 510 1.67 -10.62 -19.30
C LEU A 510 1.52 -12.11 -19.62
N THR A 511 2.31 -12.96 -18.98
CA THR A 511 2.28 -14.42 -19.18
C THR A 511 0.92 -15.00 -18.80
N GLY A 512 0.39 -14.60 -17.63
CA GLY A 512 -0.94 -15.02 -17.18
C GLY A 512 -2.09 -14.49 -18.05
N LEU A 513 -1.95 -13.26 -18.56
CA LEU A 513 -2.89 -12.66 -19.51
C LEU A 513 -2.91 -13.42 -20.83
N LEU A 514 -1.74 -13.57 -21.49
CA LEU A 514 -1.61 -14.18 -22.81
C LEU A 514 -2.02 -15.64 -22.80
N ALA A 515 -1.65 -16.41 -21.78
CA ALA A 515 -2.04 -17.81 -21.72
C ALA A 515 -3.56 -17.99 -21.69
N MET A 516 -4.27 -17.17 -20.90
CA MET A 516 -5.73 -17.24 -20.81
C MET A 516 -6.41 -16.76 -22.10
N THR A 517 -5.95 -15.64 -22.67
CA THR A 517 -6.58 -15.07 -23.86
C THR A 517 -6.30 -15.91 -25.11
N ILE A 518 -5.09 -16.45 -25.26
CA ILE A 518 -4.75 -17.40 -26.35
C ILE A 518 -5.52 -18.71 -26.17
N ALA A 519 -5.59 -19.27 -24.95
CA ALA A 519 -6.41 -20.46 -24.68
C ALA A 519 -7.87 -20.24 -25.07
N SER A 520 -8.40 -19.04 -24.81
CA SER A 520 -9.78 -18.70 -25.17
C SER A 520 -10.03 -18.67 -26.68
N GLU A 521 -9.05 -18.22 -27.47
CA GLU A 521 -9.13 -18.25 -28.93
C GLU A 521 -9.09 -19.68 -29.46
N LYS A 522 -8.17 -20.50 -28.94
CA LYS A 522 -8.04 -21.93 -29.30
C LYS A 522 -9.31 -22.70 -28.93
N ALA A 523 -9.86 -22.45 -27.75
CA ALA A 523 -11.07 -23.10 -27.27
C ALA A 523 -12.27 -22.73 -28.16
N ALA A 524 -12.40 -21.46 -28.55
CA ALA A 524 -13.53 -21.00 -29.35
C ALA A 524 -13.62 -21.64 -30.75
N VAL A 525 -12.50 -22.10 -31.31
CA VAL A 525 -12.45 -22.73 -32.65
C VAL A 525 -12.49 -24.26 -32.59
N ARG A 526 -12.55 -24.87 -31.40
CA ARG A 526 -12.70 -26.32 -31.29
C ARG A 526 -14.06 -26.77 -31.82
N GLU A 527 -14.08 -27.90 -32.51
CA GLU A 527 -15.31 -28.44 -33.13
C GLU A 527 -16.40 -28.78 -32.10
N ASP A 528 -16.01 -29.18 -30.89
CA ASP A 528 -16.91 -29.56 -29.80
C ASP A 528 -17.47 -28.35 -29.02
N VAL A 529 -16.97 -27.13 -29.28
CA VAL A 529 -17.53 -25.91 -28.68
C VAL A 529 -18.72 -25.42 -29.49
N LYS A 530 -19.91 -25.57 -28.91
CA LYS A 530 -21.21 -25.18 -29.49
C LYS A 530 -21.82 -23.93 -28.86
N GLY A 531 -21.20 -23.40 -27.81
CA GLY A 531 -21.65 -22.22 -27.09
C GLY A 531 -20.97 -22.07 -25.72
N PRO A 532 -21.46 -21.15 -24.87
CA PRO A 532 -20.84 -20.83 -23.57
C PRO A 532 -20.68 -22.03 -22.64
N GLY A 533 -21.65 -22.96 -22.62
CA GLY A 533 -21.60 -24.14 -21.76
C GLY A 533 -20.45 -25.09 -22.11
N THR A 534 -20.28 -25.41 -23.38
CA THR A 534 -19.16 -26.24 -23.88
C THR A 534 -17.83 -25.49 -23.92
N PHE A 535 -17.86 -24.15 -23.92
CA PHE A 535 -16.66 -23.32 -23.94
C PHE A 535 -15.89 -23.36 -22.61
N ILE A 536 -16.58 -23.48 -21.46
CA ILE A 536 -15.92 -23.54 -20.14
C ILE A 536 -14.91 -24.70 -20.02
N PRO A 537 -15.29 -25.97 -20.26
CA PRO A 537 -14.34 -27.07 -20.20
C PRO A 537 -13.27 -26.95 -21.30
N ALA A 538 -13.64 -26.51 -22.51
CA ALA A 538 -12.68 -26.30 -23.58
C ALA A 538 -11.62 -25.24 -23.24
N LEU A 539 -12.01 -24.13 -22.59
CA LEU A 539 -11.08 -23.12 -22.11
C LEU A 539 -10.12 -23.69 -21.07
N GLN A 540 -10.60 -24.54 -20.17
CA GLN A 540 -9.77 -25.18 -19.16
C GLN A 540 -8.74 -26.11 -19.80
N ASP A 541 -9.17 -26.96 -20.74
CA ASP A 541 -8.29 -27.86 -21.48
C ASP A 541 -7.23 -27.08 -22.28
N GLU A 542 -7.65 -26.05 -23.02
CA GLU A 542 -6.74 -25.24 -23.82
C GLU A 542 -5.77 -24.45 -22.95
N LEU A 543 -6.21 -23.94 -21.80
CA LEU A 543 -5.31 -23.30 -20.84
C LEU A 543 -4.26 -24.29 -20.33
N ALA A 544 -4.64 -25.53 -20.05
CA ALA A 544 -3.72 -26.60 -19.69
C ALA A 544 -2.78 -26.97 -20.84
N ALA A 545 -3.18 -26.81 -22.10
CA ALA A 545 -2.39 -27.14 -23.28
C ALA A 545 -1.51 -26.00 -23.82
N VAL A 546 -1.82 -24.73 -23.53
CA VAL A 546 -1.05 -23.59 -24.06
C VAL A 546 0.44 -23.70 -23.73
N SER A 547 1.26 -23.64 -24.76
CA SER A 547 2.71 -23.78 -24.69
C SER A 547 3.44 -22.45 -24.88
N ALA A 548 4.75 -22.44 -24.62
CA ALA A 548 5.63 -21.32 -24.97
C ALA A 548 5.58 -20.97 -26.47
N ASP A 549 5.48 -21.99 -27.33
CA ASP A 549 5.38 -21.79 -28.78
C ASP A 549 4.04 -21.19 -29.19
N ASP A 550 2.95 -21.54 -28.48
CA ASP A 550 1.66 -20.89 -28.68
C ASP A 550 1.73 -19.39 -28.36
N ILE A 551 2.42 -18.99 -27.27
CA ILE A 551 2.64 -17.56 -26.96
C ILE A 551 3.38 -16.87 -28.10
N LYS A 552 4.51 -17.42 -28.56
CA LYS A 552 5.31 -16.82 -29.64
C LYS A 552 4.50 -16.67 -30.93
N LYS A 553 3.66 -17.65 -31.25
CA LYS A 553 2.89 -17.70 -32.49
C LYS A 553 1.62 -16.84 -32.46
N PHE A 554 0.89 -16.84 -31.35
CA PHE A 554 -0.47 -16.30 -31.30
C PHE A 554 -0.59 -15.01 -30.50
N ALA A 555 0.45 -14.56 -29.78
CA ALA A 555 0.41 -13.30 -29.06
C ALA A 555 0.29 -12.10 -30.03
N LYS A 556 -0.78 -11.33 -29.85
CA LYS A 556 -1.12 -10.10 -30.58
C LYS A 556 -0.91 -8.93 -29.62
N ILE A 557 0.34 -8.54 -29.41
CA ILE A 557 0.70 -7.45 -28.50
C ILE A 557 1.43 -6.32 -29.21
N GLU A 558 1.18 -5.10 -28.73
CA GLU A 558 1.89 -3.88 -29.15
C GLU A 558 2.43 -3.16 -27.91
N VAL A 559 3.67 -2.71 -27.96
CA VAL A 559 4.26 -1.85 -26.93
C VAL A 559 4.05 -0.41 -27.32
N VAL A 560 3.21 0.29 -26.58
CA VAL A 560 2.97 1.72 -26.81
C VAL A 560 4.05 2.51 -26.10
N SER A 561 5.08 2.88 -26.85
CA SER A 561 6.03 3.89 -26.41
C SER A 561 5.33 5.25 -26.40
N SER A 562 5.39 5.94 -25.26
CA SER A 562 4.98 7.35 -25.12
C SER A 562 5.61 8.25 -26.16
#